data_AF-A0A9D6FXJ5-F1
#
_entry.id   AF-A0A9D6FXJ5-F1
#
_cell.length_a   1.000
_cell.length_b   1.000
_cell.length_c   1.000
_cell.angle_alpha   90.00
_cell.angle_beta   90.00
_cell.angle_gamma   90.00
#
_symmetry.space_group_name_H-M   'P 1'
#
loop_
_entity.id
_entity.type
_entity.pdbx_description
1 polymer ?
#
loop_
_entity_poly.entity_id
_entity_poly.type
_entity_poly.pdbx_seq_one_letter_code
_entity_poly.pdbx_strand_id
1 'polypeptide(L)'
;MRRFAWLLALLGACVPGSGSSPVTTTEEEKAVKRAFEAWRAAIVAGNADEVLRGMSSTMISDWLYVRLGDANDPVLAKQRRRLTGAPSDDLDLWYVDNKSRNPERPSRLPISVLNSPWLPQTFKEYFEPEKAGAKRQYESIEVSSVYVDSLGATVVVRNKISQASDRYVMVYEGGWRVDGHIEARGVLPK
;
A
#
# COMPACT_ATOMS: atom_id res chain seq x y z
N MET A 1 7.55 -21.09 -41.84
CA MET A 1 6.42 -20.86 -42.75
C MET A 1 5.64 -19.64 -42.28
N ARG A 2 5.45 -18.64 -43.18
CA ARG A 2 4.32 -17.68 -43.31
C ARG A 2 3.88 -16.87 -42.06
N ARG A 3 3.74 -15.53 -42.03
CA ARG A 3 3.60 -14.48 -43.08
C ARG A 3 3.63 -13.06 -42.45
N PHE A 4 4.26 -12.13 -43.19
CA PHE A 4 3.97 -10.69 -43.41
C PHE A 4 3.98 -9.63 -42.28
N ALA A 5 4.95 -8.72 -42.43
CA ALA A 5 4.86 -7.30 -42.07
C ALA A 5 3.90 -6.55 -42.98
N TRP A 6 3.22 -5.51 -42.46
CA TRP A 6 2.80 -4.34 -43.24
C TRP A 6 2.78 -3.09 -42.34
N LEU A 7 3.73 -2.20 -42.59
CA LEU A 7 3.58 -0.76 -42.41
C LEU A 7 2.70 -0.26 -43.57
N LEU A 8 1.69 0.56 -43.30
CA LEU A 8 1.20 1.54 -44.25
C LEU A 8 0.51 2.69 -43.48
N ALA A 9 1.16 3.84 -43.55
CA ALA A 9 0.62 5.12 -43.16
C ALA A 9 -0.54 5.49 -44.10
N LEU A 10 -1.62 6.00 -43.51
CA LEU A 10 -2.55 6.89 -44.19
C LEU A 10 -2.76 8.12 -43.29
N LEU A 11 -2.14 9.21 -43.73
CA LEU A 11 -2.51 10.58 -43.41
C LEU A 11 -3.97 10.79 -43.82
N GLY A 12 -4.80 11.35 -42.94
CA GLY A 12 -6.17 11.70 -43.28
C GLY A 12 -6.94 12.37 -42.16
N ALA A 13 -7.13 13.69 -42.30
CA ALA A 13 -8.06 14.57 -41.60
C ALA A 13 -7.72 14.97 -40.14
N CYS A 14 -7.12 16.15 -40.02
CA CYS A 14 -7.37 17.08 -38.92
C CYS A 14 -8.90 17.27 -38.80
N VAL A 15 -9.52 16.68 -37.78
CA VAL A 15 -10.86 17.05 -37.33
C VAL A 15 -10.67 18.01 -36.15
N PRO A 16 -10.88 19.33 -36.34
CA PRO A 16 -11.00 20.22 -35.20
C PRO A 16 -12.40 20.01 -34.61
N GLY A 17 -12.45 19.48 -33.39
CA GLY A 17 -13.65 19.50 -32.57
C GLY A 17 -14.32 18.15 -32.38
N SER A 18 -13.88 17.44 -31.34
CA SER A 18 -14.75 16.82 -30.35
C SER A 18 -13.90 16.63 -29.11
N GLY A 19 -14.02 17.58 -28.19
CA GLY A 19 -13.23 17.63 -26.96
C GLY A 19 -13.50 16.40 -26.10
N SER A 20 -12.46 15.60 -25.88
CA SER A 20 -12.28 14.88 -24.63
C SER A 20 -11.27 15.67 -23.80
N SER A 21 -11.75 16.71 -23.12
CA SER A 21 -10.97 17.33 -22.05
C SER A 21 -10.63 16.29 -20.96
N PRO A 22 -9.48 16.42 -20.27
CA PRO A 22 -8.95 15.48 -19.28
C PRO A 22 -9.70 15.57 -17.94
N VAL A 23 -11.01 15.30 -17.94
CA VAL A 23 -11.87 15.45 -16.76
C VAL A 23 -11.77 14.26 -15.80
N THR A 24 -11.29 13.09 -16.27
CA THR A 24 -11.21 11.87 -15.46
C THR A 24 -10.07 11.86 -14.46
N THR A 25 -8.92 12.47 -14.76
CA THR A 25 -7.75 12.46 -13.86
C THR A 25 -7.98 13.26 -12.59
N THR A 26 -8.67 14.41 -12.66
CA THR A 26 -8.83 15.29 -11.48
C THR A 26 -9.80 14.75 -10.43
N GLU A 27 -10.89 14.08 -10.80
CA GLU A 27 -11.80 13.47 -9.81
C GLU A 27 -11.19 12.23 -9.18
N GLU A 28 -10.42 11.46 -9.93
CA GLU A 28 -9.69 10.31 -9.42
C GLU A 28 -8.55 10.73 -8.49
N GLU A 29 -7.76 11.75 -8.86
CA GLU A 29 -6.76 12.39 -7.99
C GLU A 29 -7.39 12.88 -6.67
N LYS A 30 -8.58 13.48 -6.71
CA LYS A 30 -9.32 13.88 -5.51
C LYS A 30 -9.74 12.66 -4.68
N ALA A 31 -10.19 11.58 -5.31
CA ALA A 31 -10.57 10.35 -4.61
C ALA A 31 -9.37 9.68 -3.92
N VAL A 32 -8.23 9.59 -4.62
CA VAL A 32 -6.95 9.10 -4.08
C VAL A 32 -6.51 9.96 -2.90
N LYS A 33 -6.51 11.30 -3.08
CA LYS A 33 -6.15 12.24 -2.01
C LYS A 33 -7.02 12.02 -0.77
N ARG A 34 -8.34 11.95 -0.94
CA ARG A 34 -9.28 11.73 0.17
C ARG A 34 -9.02 10.40 0.87
N ALA A 35 -8.78 9.32 0.12
CA ALA A 35 -8.50 8.02 0.70
C ALA A 35 -7.19 8.02 1.51
N PHE A 36 -6.14 8.63 0.98
CA PHE A 36 -4.87 8.80 1.69
C PHE A 36 -5.04 9.64 2.96
N GLU A 37 -5.74 10.77 2.87
CA GLU A 37 -5.98 11.66 4.01
C GLU A 37 -6.84 11.00 5.09
N ALA A 38 -7.82 10.18 4.70
CA ALA A 38 -8.60 9.38 5.64
C ALA A 38 -7.73 8.34 6.36
N TRP A 39 -6.86 7.63 5.64
CA TRP A 39 -5.90 6.69 6.24
C TRP A 39 -4.92 7.41 7.17
N ARG A 40 -4.35 8.56 6.76
CA ARG A 40 -3.52 9.40 7.63
C ARG A 40 -4.26 9.83 8.89
N ALA A 41 -5.51 10.29 8.75
CA ALA A 41 -6.33 10.72 9.88
C ALA A 41 -6.60 9.57 10.85
N ALA A 42 -6.79 8.34 10.36
CA ALA A 42 -6.91 7.14 11.20
C ALA A 42 -5.63 6.89 12.03
N ILE A 43 -4.44 7.05 11.44
CA ILE A 43 -3.17 6.93 12.17
C ILE A 43 -3.09 7.98 13.28
N VAL A 44 -3.37 9.25 12.96
CA VAL A 44 -3.34 10.36 13.93
C VAL A 44 -4.36 10.16 15.05
N ALA A 45 -5.52 9.61 14.74
CA ALA A 45 -6.56 9.26 15.72
C ALA A 45 -6.22 8.00 16.53
N GLY A 46 -5.19 7.25 16.15
CA GLY A 46 -4.84 5.97 16.79
C GLY A 46 -5.86 4.86 16.53
N ASN A 47 -6.58 4.90 15.40
CA ASN A 47 -7.60 3.92 15.06
C ASN A 47 -7.02 2.77 14.22
N ALA A 48 -6.54 1.72 14.89
CA ALA A 48 -5.89 0.57 14.26
C ALA A 48 -6.74 -0.10 13.15
N ASP A 49 -8.05 -0.22 13.36
CA ASP A 49 -8.95 -0.90 12.42
C ASP A 49 -9.09 -0.13 11.11
N GLU A 50 -9.20 1.20 11.18
CA GLU A 50 -9.24 2.06 9.99
C GLU A 50 -7.88 2.16 9.30
N VAL A 51 -6.78 2.14 10.07
CA VAL A 51 -5.42 2.09 9.51
C VAL A 51 -5.24 0.80 8.70
N LEU A 52 -5.55 -0.35 9.29
CA LEU A 52 -5.46 -1.64 8.62
C LEU A 52 -6.36 -1.69 7.38
N ARG A 53 -7.59 -1.18 7.49
CA ARG A 53 -8.51 -1.11 6.35
C ARG A 53 -7.95 -0.26 5.22
N GLY A 54 -7.24 0.83 5.52
CA GLY A 54 -6.63 1.68 4.48
C GLY A 54 -5.38 1.08 3.81
N MET A 55 -4.85 -0.04 4.30
CA MET A 55 -3.73 -0.75 3.68
C MET A 55 -4.23 -1.71 2.58
N SER A 56 -3.42 -1.91 1.55
CA SER A 56 -3.69 -2.91 0.52
C SER A 56 -3.41 -4.31 1.03
N SER A 57 -3.94 -5.31 0.34
CA SER A 57 -3.61 -6.70 0.65
C SER A 57 -2.11 -7.01 0.55
N THR A 58 -1.39 -6.38 -0.39
CA THR A 58 0.07 -6.50 -0.53
C THR A 58 0.79 -5.87 0.65
N MET A 59 0.44 -4.64 1.05
CA MET A 59 1.10 -3.96 2.16
C MET A 59 0.92 -4.72 3.49
N ILE A 60 -0.25 -5.32 3.70
CA ILE A 60 -0.51 -6.20 4.84
C ILE A 60 0.35 -7.46 4.78
N SER A 61 0.53 -8.02 3.58
CA SER A 61 1.37 -9.20 3.34
C SER A 61 2.83 -8.91 3.64
N ASP A 62 3.36 -7.80 3.13
CA ASP A 62 4.72 -7.33 3.39
C ASP A 62 4.94 -7.09 4.88
N TRP A 63 4.01 -6.41 5.54
CA TRP A 63 4.07 -6.16 6.99
C TRP A 63 4.15 -7.47 7.77
N LEU A 64 3.27 -8.45 7.49
CA LEU A 64 3.25 -9.71 8.22
C LEU A 64 4.48 -10.57 7.92
N TYR A 65 4.94 -10.58 6.66
CA TYR A 65 6.15 -11.31 6.26
C TYR A 65 7.38 -10.86 7.05
N VAL A 66 7.59 -9.54 7.16
CA VAL A 66 8.70 -8.98 7.94
C VAL A 66 8.61 -9.41 9.41
N ARG A 67 7.41 -9.40 10.00
CA ARG A 67 7.21 -9.83 11.40
C ARG A 67 7.49 -11.32 11.60
N LEU A 68 7.05 -12.17 10.68
CA LEU A 68 7.36 -13.60 10.69
C LEU A 68 8.86 -13.89 10.53
N GLY A 69 9.64 -12.94 10.02
CA GLY A 69 11.11 -13.00 9.95
C GLY A 69 11.80 -12.83 11.31
N ASP A 70 11.15 -12.21 12.30
CA ASP A 70 11.72 -11.95 13.61
C ASP A 70 11.42 -13.10 14.58
N ALA A 71 12.39 -14.01 14.72
CA ALA A 71 12.27 -15.17 15.61
C ALA A 71 12.14 -14.79 17.10
N ASN A 72 12.47 -13.56 17.49
CA ASN A 72 12.39 -13.10 18.87
C ASN A 72 11.16 -12.24 19.13
N ASP A 73 10.23 -12.11 18.19
CA ASP A 73 9.04 -11.29 18.34
C ASP A 73 8.03 -11.92 19.34
N PRO A 74 7.89 -11.36 20.55
CA PRO A 74 7.03 -11.94 21.59
C PRO A 74 5.53 -11.73 21.29
N VAL A 75 5.18 -10.68 20.54
CA VAL A 75 3.80 -10.40 20.13
C VAL A 75 3.38 -11.46 19.13
N LEU A 76 4.22 -11.73 18.12
CA LEU A 76 3.95 -12.75 17.13
C LEU A 76 3.86 -14.14 17.76
N ALA A 77 4.80 -14.51 18.64
CA ALA A 77 4.78 -15.80 19.31
C ALA A 77 3.49 -16.03 20.11
N LYS A 78 2.99 -14.99 20.79
CA LYS A 78 1.71 -15.02 21.50
C LYS A 78 0.53 -15.12 20.54
N GLN A 79 0.54 -14.35 19.44
CA GLN A 79 -0.56 -14.33 18.46
C GLN A 79 -0.64 -15.63 17.66
N ARG A 80 0.49 -16.23 17.28
CA ARG A 80 0.54 -17.50 16.57
C ARG A 80 -0.15 -18.64 17.34
N ARG A 81 -0.07 -18.64 18.68
CA ARG A 81 -0.79 -19.62 19.52
C ARG A 81 -2.32 -19.49 19.45
N ARG A 82 -2.82 -18.32 19.05
CA ARG A 82 -4.26 -18.01 18.90
C ARG A 82 -4.78 -18.27 17.49
N LEU A 83 -3.88 -18.45 16.52
CA LEU A 83 -4.22 -18.76 15.14
C LEU A 83 -4.39 -20.27 14.98
N THR A 84 -5.63 -20.72 14.75
CA THR A 84 -5.97 -22.15 14.65
C THR A 84 -6.72 -22.47 13.36
N GLY A 85 -6.72 -23.75 12.98
CA GLY A 85 -7.39 -24.23 11.76
C GLY A 85 -6.70 -23.77 10.48
N ALA A 86 -7.48 -23.71 9.39
CA ALA A 86 -6.98 -23.40 8.04
C ALA A 86 -6.12 -22.11 7.95
N PRO A 87 -6.47 -20.98 8.61
CA PRO A 87 -5.60 -19.80 8.58
C PRO A 87 -4.19 -20.03 9.15
N SER A 88 -4.02 -20.95 10.09
CA SER A 88 -2.71 -21.26 10.67
C SER A 88 -1.83 -22.02 9.68
N ASP A 89 -2.39 -23.08 9.09
CA ASP A 89 -1.71 -23.93 8.11
C ASP A 89 -1.38 -23.14 6.84
N ASP A 90 -2.33 -22.33 6.34
CA ASP A 90 -2.15 -21.50 5.16
C ASP A 90 -1.07 -20.43 5.37
N LEU A 91 -0.98 -19.84 6.57
CA LEU A 91 0.05 -18.86 6.89
C LEU A 91 1.44 -19.50 6.88
N ASP A 92 1.58 -20.71 7.40
CA ASP A 92 2.86 -21.43 7.43
C ASP A 92 3.32 -21.83 6.02
N LEU A 93 2.42 -22.39 5.22
CA LEU A 93 2.70 -22.72 3.83
C LEU A 93 3.10 -21.48 3.02
N TRP A 94 2.35 -20.39 3.17
CA TRP A 94 2.64 -19.13 2.50
C TRP A 94 4.00 -18.55 2.91
N TYR A 95 4.36 -18.60 4.20
CA TYR A 95 5.63 -18.08 4.68
C TYR A 95 6.82 -18.89 4.16
N VAL A 96 6.72 -20.22 4.18
CA VAL A 96 7.77 -21.11 3.65
C VAL A 96 7.97 -20.89 2.15
N ASP A 97 6.88 -20.79 1.37
CA ASP A 97 6.98 -20.52 -0.07
C ASP A 97 7.66 -19.17 -0.35
N ASN A 98 7.24 -18.09 0.32
CA ASN A 98 7.80 -16.76 0.10
C ASN A 98 9.26 -16.63 0.54
N LYS A 99 9.65 -17.27 1.64
CA LYS A 99 11.06 -17.32 2.07
C LYS A 99 11.96 -17.94 1.01
N SER A 100 11.45 -18.89 0.23
CA SER A 100 12.23 -19.60 -0.80
C SER A 100 12.16 -18.95 -2.19
N ARG A 101 11.04 -18.31 -2.54
CA ARG A 101 10.78 -17.86 -3.92
C ARG A 101 10.71 -16.35 -4.09
N ASN A 102 10.19 -15.62 -3.09
CA ASN A 102 9.93 -14.19 -3.20
C ASN A 102 10.37 -13.43 -1.93
N PRO A 103 11.64 -13.56 -1.49
CA PRO A 103 12.06 -13.05 -0.19
C PRO A 103 12.02 -11.52 -0.07
N GLU A 104 12.06 -10.80 -1.19
CA GLU A 104 12.06 -9.32 -1.24
C GLU A 104 10.67 -8.72 -1.41
N ARG A 105 9.72 -9.49 -1.96
CA ARG A 105 8.35 -9.04 -2.23
C ARG A 105 7.40 -10.23 -2.13
N PRO A 106 6.91 -10.55 -0.93
CA PRO A 106 6.06 -11.71 -0.73
C PRO A 106 4.79 -11.62 -1.57
N SER A 107 4.29 -12.77 -2.01
CA SER A 107 2.99 -12.88 -2.63
C SER A 107 1.90 -12.44 -1.66
N ARG A 108 0.73 -12.06 -2.20
CA ARG A 108 -0.45 -11.76 -1.38
C ARG A 108 -0.74 -12.91 -0.40
N LEU A 109 -1.09 -12.56 0.84
CA LEU A 109 -1.53 -13.48 1.87
C LEU A 109 -2.77 -14.29 1.42
N PRO A 110 -2.90 -15.56 1.86
CA PRO A 110 -4.10 -16.35 1.62
C PRO A 110 -5.36 -15.67 2.17
N ILE A 111 -6.49 -15.84 1.47
CA ILE A 111 -7.77 -15.23 1.85
C ILE A 111 -8.23 -15.69 3.24
N SER A 112 -7.93 -16.94 3.60
CA SER A 112 -8.21 -17.50 4.94
C SER A 112 -7.52 -16.71 6.05
N VAL A 113 -6.31 -16.21 5.82
CA VAL A 113 -5.57 -15.35 6.74
C VAL A 113 -6.07 -13.92 6.70
N LEU A 114 -6.24 -13.35 5.50
CA LEU A 114 -6.69 -11.97 5.31
C LEU A 114 -8.06 -11.71 5.93
N ASN A 115 -8.97 -12.68 5.87
CA ASN A 115 -10.32 -12.57 6.42
C ASN A 115 -10.43 -13.13 7.85
N SER A 116 -9.34 -13.62 8.43
CA SER A 116 -9.36 -14.14 9.79
C SER A 116 -9.49 -12.99 10.80
N PRO A 117 -10.33 -13.12 11.85
CA PRO A 117 -10.40 -12.14 12.93
C PRO A 117 -9.07 -12.01 13.70
N TRP A 118 -8.18 -13.00 13.56
CA TRP A 118 -6.82 -12.96 14.10
C TRP A 118 -5.98 -11.80 13.56
N LEU A 119 -6.13 -11.47 12.27
CA LEU A 119 -5.26 -10.50 11.61
C LEU A 119 -5.49 -9.08 12.16
N PRO A 120 -6.74 -8.54 12.24
CA PRO A 120 -7.00 -7.26 12.90
C PRO A 120 -6.54 -7.23 14.36
N GLN A 121 -6.76 -8.31 15.11
CA GLN A 121 -6.33 -8.39 16.51
C GLN A 121 -4.80 -8.34 16.65
N THR A 122 -4.09 -9.05 15.78
CA THR A 122 -2.63 -9.07 15.74
C THR A 122 -2.09 -7.70 15.37
N PHE A 123 -2.62 -7.09 14.31
CA PHE A 123 -2.24 -5.74 13.89
C PHE A 123 -2.41 -4.72 15.03
N LYS A 124 -3.55 -4.76 15.73
CA LYS A 124 -3.80 -3.89 16.87
C LYS A 124 -2.78 -4.05 17.99
N GLU A 125 -2.37 -5.28 18.33
CA GLU A 125 -1.34 -5.48 19.37
C GLU A 125 0.02 -4.88 18.99
N TYR A 126 0.36 -4.79 17.71
CA TYR A 126 1.56 -4.05 17.25
C TYR A 126 1.36 -2.54 17.17
N PHE A 127 0.17 -2.10 16.76
CA PHE A 127 -0.09 -0.69 16.54
C PHE A 127 -0.21 0.09 17.85
N GLU A 128 -0.81 -0.49 18.88
CA GLU A 128 -1.10 0.20 20.15
C GLU A 128 0.13 0.80 20.85
N PRO A 129 1.28 0.09 20.98
CA PRO A 129 2.49 0.68 21.55
C PRO A 129 3.08 1.80 20.68
N GLU A 130 2.98 1.68 19.36
CA GLU A 130 3.60 2.59 18.39
C GLU A 130 2.76 3.83 18.08
N LYS A 131 1.47 3.83 18.44
CA LYS A 131 0.51 4.86 18.01
C LYS A 131 0.93 6.28 18.35
N ALA A 132 1.61 6.51 19.48
CA ALA A 132 2.07 7.84 19.86
C ALA A 132 3.24 8.33 18.99
N GLY A 133 4.13 7.41 18.57
CA GLY A 133 5.18 7.69 17.60
C GLY A 133 4.58 7.95 16.22
N ALA A 134 3.71 7.06 15.76
CA ALA A 134 3.01 7.18 14.50
C ALA A 134 2.20 8.48 14.41
N LYS A 135 1.45 8.84 15.46
CA LYS A 135 0.73 10.12 15.54
C LYS A 135 1.65 11.31 15.29
N ARG A 136 2.76 11.42 16.03
CA ARG A 136 3.70 12.54 15.88
C ARG A 136 4.28 12.63 14.46
N GLN A 137 4.63 11.50 13.87
CA GLN A 137 5.13 11.45 12.50
C GLN A 137 4.06 11.92 11.50
N TYR A 138 2.86 11.35 11.56
CA TYR A 138 1.80 11.57 10.57
C TYR A 138 1.00 12.88 10.76
N GLU A 139 1.06 13.52 11.93
CA GLU A 139 0.53 14.89 12.12
C GLU A 139 1.32 15.94 11.32
N SER A 140 2.61 15.65 11.08
CA SER A 140 3.52 16.55 10.39
C SER A 140 3.44 16.46 8.87
N ILE A 141 2.80 15.44 8.30
CA ILE A 141 2.74 15.25 6.84
C ILE A 141 1.49 15.87 6.21
N GLU A 142 1.63 16.43 5.01
CA GLU A 142 0.53 16.94 4.19
C GLU A 142 0.66 16.47 2.75
N VAL A 143 -0.46 16.27 2.05
CA VAL A 143 -0.44 15.88 0.64
C VAL A 143 -0.06 17.08 -0.22
N SER A 144 1.05 16.97 -0.94
CA SER A 144 1.56 17.99 -1.84
C SER A 144 1.06 17.81 -3.27
N SER A 145 1.04 16.57 -3.76
CA SER A 145 0.59 16.23 -5.11
C SER A 145 0.13 14.78 -5.17
N VAL A 146 -0.71 14.49 -6.16
CA VAL A 146 -1.22 13.15 -6.46
C VAL A 146 -1.06 12.92 -7.95
N TYR A 147 -0.55 11.75 -8.31
CA TYR A 147 -0.40 11.29 -9.69
C TYR A 147 -1.16 9.99 -9.84
N VAL A 148 -2.01 9.89 -10.86
CA VAL A 148 -2.77 8.68 -11.15
C VAL A 148 -2.38 8.18 -12.53
N ASP A 149 -2.13 6.89 -12.65
CA ASP A 149 -1.88 6.20 -13.91
C ASP A 149 -2.70 4.91 -14.02
N SER A 150 -2.51 4.16 -15.11
CA SER A 150 -3.26 2.92 -15.35
C SER A 150 -2.94 1.77 -14.39
N LEU A 151 -1.88 1.88 -13.59
CA LEU A 151 -1.38 0.84 -12.69
C LEU A 151 -1.67 1.16 -11.22
N GLY A 152 -1.88 2.43 -10.88
CA GLY A 152 -2.24 2.87 -9.54
C GLY A 152 -2.12 4.38 -9.38
N ALA A 153 -1.79 4.82 -8.16
CA ALA A 153 -1.55 6.22 -7.89
C ALA A 153 -0.33 6.41 -6.98
N THR A 154 0.32 7.56 -7.10
CA THR A 154 1.38 8.01 -6.22
C THR A 154 0.92 9.28 -5.50
N VAL A 155 0.95 9.25 -4.17
CA VAL A 155 0.71 10.41 -3.31
C VAL A 155 2.05 10.91 -2.81
N VAL A 156 2.41 12.14 -3.15
CA VAL A 156 3.60 12.80 -2.63
C VAL A 156 3.21 13.61 -1.41
N VAL A 157 3.79 13.29 -0.27
CA VAL A 157 3.59 14.03 0.97
C VAL A 157 4.80 14.87 1.29
N ARG A 158 4.59 16.00 1.95
CA ARG A 158 5.65 16.82 2.52
C ARG A 158 5.54 16.81 4.03
N ASN A 159 6.67 16.65 4.71
CA ASN A 159 6.79 16.91 6.13
C ASN A 159 6.87 18.44 6.36
N LYS A 160 5.91 19.00 7.09
CA LYS A 160 5.83 20.44 7.40
C LYS A 160 7.02 20.94 8.21
N ILE A 161 7.67 20.08 8.99
CA ILE A 161 8.79 20.43 9.87
C ILE A 161 10.11 20.32 9.13
N SER A 162 10.41 19.15 8.55
CA SER A 162 11.70 18.89 7.91
C SER A 162 11.76 19.33 6.44
N GLN A 163 10.61 19.65 5.82
CA GLN A 163 10.45 19.88 4.38
C GLN A 163 10.84 18.66 3.50
N ALA A 164 11.14 17.50 4.11
CA ALA A 164 11.35 16.27 3.40
C ALA A 164 10.06 15.85 2.67
N SER A 165 10.21 15.20 1.51
CA SER A 165 9.07 14.78 0.70
C SER A 165 9.12 13.27 0.49
N ASP A 166 8.10 12.56 0.97
CA ASP A 166 7.99 11.12 0.83
C ASP A 166 6.93 10.75 -0.20
N ARG A 167 6.99 9.53 -0.74
CA ARG A 167 6.03 9.05 -1.73
C ARG A 167 5.35 7.80 -1.23
N TYR A 168 4.03 7.77 -1.36
CA TYR A 168 3.19 6.63 -1.05
C TYR A 168 2.58 6.10 -2.32
N VAL A 169 2.68 4.80 -2.53
CA VAL A 169 2.02 4.10 -3.64
C VAL A 169 0.63 3.69 -3.18
N MET A 170 -0.36 3.89 -4.02
CA MET A 170 -1.74 3.49 -3.79
C MET A 170 -2.27 2.63 -4.92
N VAL A 171 -3.14 1.68 -4.57
CA VAL A 171 -3.79 0.74 -5.49
C VAL A 171 -5.29 0.73 -5.25
N TYR A 172 -6.07 0.35 -6.28
CA TYR A 172 -7.52 0.24 -6.17
C TYR A 172 -7.95 -1.21 -5.92
N GLU A 173 -8.46 -1.50 -4.72
CA GLU A 173 -8.95 -2.83 -4.31
C GLU A 173 -10.40 -2.73 -3.77
N GLY A 174 -11.35 -2.36 -4.64
CA GLY A 174 -12.71 -1.96 -4.23
C GLY A 174 -12.74 -0.62 -3.49
N GLY A 175 -11.63 0.11 -3.53
CA GLY A 175 -11.35 1.39 -2.88
C GLY A 175 -9.85 1.67 -2.92
N TRP A 176 -9.45 2.94 -2.89
CA TRP A 176 -8.03 3.31 -2.86
C TRP A 176 -7.38 2.94 -1.53
N ARG A 177 -6.28 2.18 -1.59
CA ARG A 177 -5.52 1.68 -0.44
C ARG A 177 -4.04 2.03 -0.58
N VAL A 178 -3.34 2.21 0.53
CA VAL A 178 -1.89 2.37 0.54
C VAL A 178 -1.23 1.01 0.32
N ASP A 179 -0.36 0.92 -0.68
CA ASP A 179 0.35 -0.30 -1.07
C ASP A 179 1.81 -0.32 -0.64
N GLY A 180 2.41 0.86 -0.48
CA GLY A 180 3.80 0.96 -0.10
C GLY A 180 4.28 2.39 0.13
N HIS A 181 5.50 2.48 0.63
CA HIS A 181 6.17 3.73 0.95
C HIS A 181 7.56 3.75 0.33
N ILE A 182 7.89 4.84 -0.37
CA ILE A 182 9.20 5.10 -0.94
C ILE A 182 9.74 6.32 -0.21
N GLU A 183 10.70 6.08 0.68
CA GLU A 183 11.43 7.14 1.36
C GLU A 183 12.13 8.03 0.34
N ALA A 184 12.10 9.34 0.54
CA ALA A 184 13.03 10.20 -0.17
C ALA A 184 14.45 9.80 0.22
N ARG A 185 15.17 9.18 -0.71
CA ARG A 185 16.64 9.09 -0.60
C ARG A 185 17.17 10.51 -0.56
N GLY A 186 17.63 10.94 0.62
CA GLY A 186 18.38 12.16 0.75
C GLY A 186 19.54 12.10 -0.24
N VAL A 187 19.56 13.03 -1.21
CA VAL A 187 20.82 13.42 -1.80
C VAL A 187 21.57 14.09 -0.66
N LEU A 188 22.40 13.33 0.06
CA LEU A 188 23.35 13.90 1.00
C LEU A 188 24.15 14.96 0.23
N PRO A 189 24.25 16.21 0.71
CA PRO A 189 25.23 17.14 0.14
C PRO A 189 26.61 16.51 0.34
N LYS A 190 27.40 16.50 -0.74
CA LYS A 190 28.83 16.16 -0.71
C LYS A 190 29.59 17.15 0.14
#